data_AF-A0A920E0P3-F1
#
_entry.id   AF-A0A920E0P3-F1
#
_cell.length_a   1.000
_cell.length_b   1.000
_cell.length_c   1.000
_cell.angle_alpha   90.00
_cell.angle_beta   90.00
_cell.angle_gamma   90.00
#
_symmetry.space_group_name_H-M   'P 1'
#
loop_
_entity.id
_entity.type
_entity.pdbx_description
1 polymer ?
#
loop_
_entity_poly.entity_id
_entity_poly.type
_entity_poly.pdbx_seq_one_letter_code
_entity_poly.pdbx_strand_id
1 'polypeptide(L)' 'MSEIILILLILNFIHGIGTWKLYKISGNNAFHSFIPLYNVFVLLKIINRPWWWIFIVLMPY' A
#
# COMPACT_ATOMS: atom_id res chain seq x y z
N MET A 1 2.37 8.47 -22.70
CA MET A 1 3.06 8.06 -21.45
C MET A 1 2.70 8.93 -20.25
N SER A 2 2.47 10.23 -20.43
CA SER A 2 1.99 11.15 -19.39
C SER A 2 0.66 10.72 -18.74
N GLU A 3 -0.34 10.34 -19.54
CA GLU A 3 -1.68 9.97 -19.04
C GLU A 3 -1.68 8.78 -18.08
N ILE A 4 -0.88 7.75 -18.38
CA ILE A 4 -0.80 6.53 -17.55
C ILE A 4 -0.18 6.84 -16.19
N ILE A 5 0.85 7.70 -16.17
CA ILE A 5 1.50 8.14 -14.93
C ILE A 5 0.51 8.94 -14.07
N LEU A 6 -0.28 9.82 -14.69
CA LEU A 6 -1.32 10.61 -14.02
C LEU A 6 -2.41 9.71 -13.41
N ILE A 7 -2.89 8.72 -14.18
CA ILE A 7 -3.88 7.74 -13.73
C ILE A 7 -3.36 6.92 -12.55
N LEU A 8 -2.10 6.45 -12.60
CA LEU A 8 -1.47 5.71 -11.50
C LEU A 8 -1.35 6.56 -10.23
N LEU A 9 -1.05 7.86 -10.35
CA LEU A 9 -0.94 8.77 -9.22
C LEU A 9 -2.30 8.99 -8.53
N ILE A 10 -3.35 9.24 -9.31
CA ILE A 10 -4.72 9.41 -8.81
C ILE A 10 -5.20 8.12 -8.15
N LEU A 11 -4.96 6.97 -8.79
CA LEU A 11 -5.35 5.66 -8.26
C LEU A 11 -4.65 5.36 -6.92
N ASN A 12 -3.35 5.64 -6.81
CA ASN A 12 -2.61 5.48 -5.55
C ASN A 12 -3.18 6.37 -4.45
N PHE A 13 -3.57 7.60 -4.77
CA PHE A 13 -4.18 8.52 -3.80
C PHE A 13 -5.54 8.01 -3.30
N ILE A 14 -6.41 7.56 -4.22
CA ILE A 14 -7.72 7.00 -3.88
C ILE A 14 -7.56 5.72 -3.03
N HIS A 15 -6.63 4.84 -3.42
CA HIS A 15 -6.32 3.63 -2.65
C HIS A 15 -5.80 3.95 -1.24
N GLY A 16 -4.90 4.94 -1.14
CA GLY A 16 -4.37 5.44 0.13
C GLY A 16 -5.47 5.95 1.06
N ILE A 17 -6.44 6.70 0.54
CA ILE A 17 -7.64 7.18 1.30
C ILE A 17 -8.53 6.01 1.73
N GLY A 18 -8.70 4.97 0.90
CA GLY A 18 -9.49 3.80 1.28
C GLY A 18 -8.84 2.99 2.42
N THR A 19 -7.51 2.88 2.38
CA THR A 19 -6.76 2.01 3.30
C THR A 19 -6.24 2.73 4.55
N TRP A 20 -6.14 4.08 4.57
CA TRP A 20 -5.56 4.84 5.68
C TRP A 20 -6.15 4.55 7.07
N LYS A 21 -7.44 4.19 7.14
CA LYS A 21 -8.15 3.88 8.39
C LYS A 21 -7.59 2.61 9.00
N LEU A 22 -7.27 1.60 8.18
CA LEU A 22 -6.67 0.34 8.63
C LEU A 22 -5.29 0.58 9.27
N TYR A 23 -4.51 1.48 8.69
CA TYR A 23 -3.20 1.86 9.19
C TYR A 23 -3.34 2.62 10.52
N LYS A 24 -4.28 3.56 10.59
CA LYS A 24 -4.56 4.31 11.83
C LYS A 24 -5.06 3.40 12.96
N ILE A 25 -5.96 2.47 12.67
CA ILE A 25 -6.54 1.54 13.66
C ILE A 25 -5.48 0.56 14.19
N SER A 26 -4.53 0.15 13.34
CA SER A 26 -3.41 -0.73 13.73
C SER A 26 -2.27 -0.01 14.45
N GLY A 27 -2.42 1.29 14.78
CA GLY A 27 -1.37 2.09 15.44
C GLY A 27 -0.21 2.49 14.51
N ASN A 28 -0.35 2.29 13.20
CA ASN A 28 0.64 2.71 12.20
C ASN A 28 0.32 4.12 11.68
N ASN A 29 1.34 4.81 11.15
CA ASN A 29 1.12 6.10 10.52
C ASN A 29 0.25 5.92 9.25
N ALA A 30 -0.88 6.63 9.22
CA ALA A 30 -1.80 6.64 8.08
C ALA A 30 -1.11 7.08 6.78
N PHE A 31 -0.07 7.90 6.85
CA PHE A 31 0.71 8.32 5.68
C PHE A 31 1.36 7.14 4.94
N HIS A 32 1.65 6.04 5.64
CA HIS A 32 2.25 4.85 5.04
C HIS A 32 1.35 4.17 4.01
N SER A 33 0.03 4.42 4.00
CA SER A 33 -0.87 3.86 2.98
C SER A 33 -0.73 4.53 1.61
N PHE A 34 -0.14 5.73 1.55
CA PHE A 34 0.05 6.52 0.33
C PHE A 34 1.40 6.28 -0.34
N ILE A 35 2.36 5.66 0.36
CA ILE A 35 3.68 5.36 -0.17
C ILE A 35 3.62 4.00 -0.86
N PRO A 36 3.79 3.94 -2.20
CA PRO A 36 3.83 2.67 -2.92
C PRO A 36 4.95 1.77 -2.39
N LEU A 37 4.76 0.46 -2.40
CA LEU A 37 5.66 -0.58 -1.82
C LEU A 37 5.72 -0.59 -0.28
N TYR A 38 5.87 0.57 0.36
CA TYR A 38 5.92 0.65 1.82
C TYR A 38 4.56 0.35 2.47
N ASN A 39 3.47 0.70 1.78
CA ASN A 39 2.12 0.28 2.14
C ASN A 39 2.03 -1.26 2.27
N VAL A 40 2.56 -2.03 1.31
CA VAL A 40 2.54 -3.50 1.36
C VAL A 40 3.34 -4.01 2.57
N PHE A 41 4.52 -3.45 2.85
CA PHE A 41 5.32 -3.85 4.00
C PHE A 41 4.59 -3.63 5.33
N VAL A 42 3.99 -2.45 5.51
CA VAL A 42 3.22 -2.14 6.72
C VAL A 42 1.94 -2.98 6.77
N LEU A 43 1.28 -3.21 5.65
CA LEU A 43 0.12 -4.10 5.58
C LEU A 43 0.48 -5.51 6.04
N LEU A 44 1.61 -6.07 5.59
CA LEU A 44 2.10 -7.38 6.05
C LEU A 44 2.33 -7.40 7.56
N LYS A 45 2.87 -6.32 8.14
CA LYS A 45 2.99 -6.18 9.60
C LYS A 45 1.61 -6.17 10.27
N ILE A 46 0.63 -5.45 9.71
CA ILE A 46 -0.75 -5.37 10.26
C ILE A 46 -1.41 -6.75 10.28
N ILE A 47 -1.21 -7.55 9.22
CA ILE A 47 -1.80 -8.91 9.12
C ILE A 47 -0.90 -10.01 9.69
N ASN A 48 0.19 -9.65 10.39
CA ASN A 48 1.17 -10.59 10.96
C ASN A 48 1.72 -11.63 9.96
N ARG A 49 2.02 -11.20 8.74
CA ARG A 49 2.66 -12.02 7.70
C ARG A 49 4.15 -11.67 7.56
N PRO A 50 4.99 -12.65 7.18
CA PRO A 50 6.42 -12.40 7.06
C PRO A 50 6.73 -11.52 5.84
N TRP A 51 7.78 -10.71 5.94
CA TRP A 51 8.12 -9.65 4.97
C TRP A 51 8.34 -10.14 3.54
N TRP A 52 8.76 -11.40 3.35
CA TRP A 52 9.00 -12.00 2.04
C TRP A 52 7.72 -12.16 1.20
N TRP A 53 6.53 -12.01 1.80
CA TRP A 53 5.27 -11.97 1.06
C TRP A 53 5.16 -10.78 0.09
N ILE A 54 5.99 -9.74 0.22
CA ILE A 54 6.07 -8.66 -0.77
C ILE A 54 6.34 -9.21 -2.17
N PHE A 55 7.23 -10.19 -2.30
CA PHE A 55 7.57 -10.77 -3.60
C PHE A 55 6.40 -11.53 -4.22
N ILE A 56 5.57 -12.17 -3.38
CA ILE A 56 4.34 -12.85 -3.82
C ILE A 56 3.29 -11.85 -4.29
N VAL A 57 3.09 -10.76 -3.53
CA VAL A 57 2.09 -9.74 -3.87
C VAL A 57 2.46 -8.98 -5.15
N LEU A 58 3.75 -8.82 -5.44
CA LEU A 58 4.23 -8.10 -6.62
C LEU A 58 4.37 -8.98 -7.88
N MET A 59 4.39 -10.30 -7.73
CA MET A 59 4.68 -11.22 -8.82
C MET A 59 3.42 -12.06 -9.11
N PRO A 60 2.66 -11.76 -10.18
CA PRO A 60 1.53 -12.58 -10.56
C PRO A 60 2.07 -13.88 -11.15
N TYR A 61 1.80 -15.01 -10.49
CA TYR A 61 1.95 -16.34 -11.07
C TYR A 61 0.80 -16.66 -12.02
#